data_AF-A0A4V3WNF0-F1
#
_entry.id   AF-A0A4V3WNF0-F1
#
_cell.length_a   1.000
_cell.length_b   1.000
_cell.length_c   1.000
_cell.angle_alpha   90.00
_cell.angle_beta   90.00
_cell.angle_gamma   90.00
#
_symmetry.space_group_name_H-M   'P 1'
#
loop_
_entity.id
_entity.type
_entity.pdbx_description
1 polymer ?
#
loop_
_entity_poly.entity_id
_entity_poly.type
_entity_poly.pdbx_seq_one_letter_code
_entity_poly.pdbx_strand_id
1 'polypeptide(L)'
;MEEQQKKKKDVIRLERESVIPILKPKLIMTLANLIEHSSDRAEFLKLCKRVEYTIRAWYLLQFEDLMQLFSLFDPVHGTEKLEQQNLTSDEIDILEQNFLTYLFQVMDKSNFKIATDDEIEVAHSGQYLLNLPITVDESKLDKKLLTRYFVEHPCEDLPDFADKYVIFRRGIGIDRTTNYFFMEKVDMLIARLWASLLRKTRLERVLSSKSNARRKKDPKKDDEFISETEQDDLYVERIRLQNMELR
;
A
#
# COMPACT_ATOMS: atom_id res chain seq x y z
N MET A 1 33.89 20.99 18.48
CA MET A 1 32.51 21.12 18.00
C MET A 1 32.20 19.86 17.21
N GLU A 2 31.82 18.80 17.92
CA GLU A 2 31.39 17.53 17.34
C GLU A 2 29.88 17.62 17.14
N GLU A 3 29.48 18.00 15.93
CA GLU A 3 28.09 17.97 15.54
C GLU A 3 27.72 16.52 15.21
N GLN A 4 26.92 15.93 16.09
CA GLN A 4 26.36 14.60 15.92
C GLN A 4 25.64 14.55 14.56
N GLN A 5 26.18 13.77 13.62
CA GLN A 5 25.41 13.29 12.47
C GLN A 5 24.24 12.45 13.01
N LYS A 6 23.13 13.11 13.33
CA LYS A 6 21.83 12.45 13.51
C LYS A 6 21.54 11.73 12.20
N LYS A 7 21.68 10.40 12.21
CA LYS A 7 21.20 9.53 11.14
C LYS A 7 19.75 9.96 10.83
N LYS A 8 19.49 10.39 9.59
CA LYS A 8 18.12 10.58 9.11
C LYS A 8 17.40 9.25 9.35
N LYS A 9 16.36 9.31 10.16
CA LYS A 9 15.55 8.15 10.51
C LYS A 9 14.71 7.82 9.27
N ASP A 10 14.77 6.57 8.81
CA ASP A 10 13.85 6.05 7.80
C ASP A 10 12.48 5.94 8.47
N VAL A 11 11.71 7.03 8.45
CA VAL A 11 10.36 7.08 9.01
C VAL A 11 9.38 6.94 7.86
N ILE A 12 8.56 5.90 7.91
CA ILE A 12 7.48 5.70 6.95
C ILE A 12 6.20 6.22 7.61
N ARG A 13 5.48 7.09 6.91
CA ARG A 13 4.13 7.53 7.30
C ARG A 13 3.16 6.41 6.96
N LEU A 14 2.49 5.86 7.96
CA LEU A 14 1.42 4.91 7.76
C LEU A 14 0.08 5.62 8.00
N GLU A 15 -0.71 5.72 6.95
CA GLU A 15 -2.10 6.13 7.09
C GLU A 15 -2.86 5.05 7.87
N ARG A 16 -3.55 5.44 8.95
CA ARG A 16 -4.47 4.54 9.63
C ARG A 16 -5.71 4.34 8.78
N GLU A 17 -5.87 3.15 8.21
CA GLU A 17 -7.13 2.77 7.60
C GLU A 17 -8.21 2.55 8.68
N SER A 18 -9.42 3.05 8.42
CA SER A 18 -10.59 2.87 9.30
C SER A 18 -11.09 1.43 9.21
N VAL A 19 -10.42 0.53 9.93
CA VAL A 19 -10.80 -0.88 10.02
C VAL A 19 -11.44 -1.15 11.36
N ILE A 20 -12.59 -1.86 11.36
CA ILE A 20 -13.15 -2.49 12.56
C ILE A 20 -12.47 -3.87 12.68
N PRO A 21 -11.50 -4.07 13.59
CA PRO A 21 -10.75 -5.33 13.70
C PRO A 21 -11.59 -6.45 14.35
N ILE A 22 -12.82 -6.15 14.73
CA ILE A 22 -13.71 -7.07 15.43
C ILE A 22 -14.51 -7.86 14.40
N LEU A 23 -14.47 -9.19 14.52
CA LEU A 23 -15.31 -10.07 13.71
C LEU A 23 -16.78 -9.70 13.90
N LYS A 24 -17.49 -9.50 12.78
CA LYS A 24 -18.92 -9.16 12.77
C LYS A 24 -19.79 -10.05 13.68
N PRO A 25 -19.64 -11.40 13.71
CA PRO A 25 -20.41 -12.23 14.65
C PRO A 25 -20.15 -11.90 16.12
N LYS A 26 -18.90 -11.57 16.48
CA LYS A 26 -18.53 -11.16 17.83
C LYS A 26 -19.18 -9.84 18.20
N LEU A 27 -19.12 -8.85 17.31
CA LEU A 27 -19.78 -7.56 17.50
C LEU A 27 -21.30 -7.74 17.71
N ILE A 28 -21.97 -8.48 16.83
CA ILE A 28 -23.41 -8.74 16.92
C ILE A 28 -23.75 -9.45 18.23
N MET A 29 -22.99 -10.48 18.61
CA MET A 29 -23.27 -11.25 19.83
C MET A 29 -23.07 -10.40 21.09
N THR A 30 -21.99 -9.60 21.14
CA THR A 30 -21.73 -8.70 22.26
C THR A 30 -22.86 -7.68 22.41
N LEU A 31 -23.28 -7.03 21.33
CA LEU A 31 -24.39 -6.08 21.35
C LEU A 31 -25.71 -6.75 21.75
N ALA A 32 -26.00 -7.94 21.21
CA ALA A 32 -27.20 -8.69 21.53
C ALA A 32 -27.26 -9.13 23.00
N ASN A 33 -26.12 -9.37 23.65
CA ASN A 33 -26.06 -9.76 25.06
C ASN A 33 -26.21 -8.58 26.03
N LEU A 34 -26.06 -7.34 25.55
CA LEU A 34 -26.33 -6.13 26.35
C LEU A 34 -27.83 -5.81 26.44
N ILE A 35 -28.66 -6.48 25.65
CA ILE A 35 -30.12 -6.29 25.64
C ILE A 35 -30.74 -7.22 26.69
N GLU A 36 -31.40 -6.65 27.69
CA GLU A 36 -31.98 -7.39 28.82
C GLU A 36 -33.20 -8.24 28.41
N HIS A 37 -34.09 -7.70 27.58
CA HIS A 37 -35.31 -8.38 27.16
C HIS A 37 -35.06 -9.36 26.01
N SER A 38 -35.53 -10.60 26.17
CA SER A 38 -35.35 -11.66 25.17
C SER A 38 -36.11 -11.39 23.86
N SER A 39 -37.24 -10.68 23.91
CA SER A 39 -37.98 -10.20 22.74
C SER A 39 -37.12 -9.28 21.88
N ASP A 40 -36.55 -8.27 22.52
CA ASP A 40 -35.82 -7.18 21.86
C ASP A 40 -34.50 -7.70 21.29
N ARG A 41 -33.87 -8.66 21.98
CA ARG A 41 -32.71 -9.40 21.47
C ARG A 41 -33.04 -10.15 20.18
N ALA A 42 -34.21 -10.79 20.09
CA ALA A 42 -34.62 -11.50 18.88
C ALA A 42 -34.92 -10.53 17.72
N GLU A 43 -35.51 -9.37 18.02
CA GLU A 43 -35.74 -8.31 17.02
C GLU A 43 -34.43 -7.70 16.52
N PHE A 44 -33.49 -7.41 17.42
CA PHE A 44 -32.16 -6.92 17.07
C PHE A 44 -31.42 -7.88 16.12
N LEU A 45 -31.46 -9.19 16.40
CA LEU A 45 -30.86 -10.19 15.52
C LEU A 45 -31.55 -10.26 14.14
N LYS A 46 -32.88 -10.10 14.10
CA LYS A 46 -33.62 -9.99 12.82
C LYS A 46 -33.20 -8.74 12.05
N LEU A 47 -33.06 -7.60 12.73
CA LEU A 47 -32.56 -6.36 12.12
C LEU A 47 -31.17 -6.54 11.53
N CYS A 48 -30.22 -7.11 12.30
CA CYS A 48 -28.86 -7.38 11.82
C CYS A 48 -28.85 -8.23 10.54
N LYS A 49 -29.68 -9.28 10.50
CA LYS A 49 -29.83 -10.13 9.31
C LYS A 49 -30.43 -9.37 8.13
N ARG A 50 -31.46 -8.55 8.35
CA ARG A 50 -32.08 -7.74 7.29
C ARG A 50 -31.08 -6.75 6.69
N VAL A 51 -30.36 -6.01 7.54
CA VAL A 51 -29.30 -5.09 7.11
C VAL A 51 -28.25 -5.82 6.29
N GLU A 52 -27.81 -7.00 6.74
CA GLU A 52 -26.86 -7.83 5.99
C GLU A 52 -27.38 -8.23 4.61
N TYR A 53 -28.62 -8.72 4.52
CA TYR A 53 -29.19 -9.11 3.24
C TYR A 53 -29.39 -7.93 2.30
N THR A 54 -29.83 -6.78 2.82
CA THR A 54 -29.97 -5.55 2.02
C THR A 54 -28.61 -5.11 1.46
N ILE A 55 -27.58 -5.06 2.30
CA ILE A 55 -26.22 -4.71 1.86
C ILE A 55 -25.70 -5.70 0.81
N ARG A 56 -25.89 -7.02 1.04
CA ARG A 56 -25.49 -8.05 0.07
C ARG A 56 -26.22 -7.89 -1.27
N ALA A 57 -27.52 -7.62 -1.24
CA ALA A 57 -28.30 -7.41 -2.46
C ALA A 57 -27.84 -6.17 -3.24
N TRP A 58 -27.53 -5.07 -2.54
CA TRP A 58 -26.97 -3.87 -3.18
C TRP A 58 -25.63 -4.14 -3.85
N TYR A 59 -24.73 -4.87 -3.19
CA TYR A 59 -23.45 -5.24 -3.80
C TYR A 59 -23.61 -6.22 -4.96
N LEU A 60 -24.58 -7.14 -4.88
CA LEU A 60 -24.86 -8.07 -5.98
C LEU A 60 -25.28 -7.30 -7.24
N LEU A 61 -26.19 -6.33 -7.12
CA LEU A 61 -26.62 -5.50 -8.25
C LEU A 61 -25.45 -4.71 -8.86
N GLN A 62 -24.63 -4.08 -8.02
CA GLN A 62 -23.43 -3.36 -8.51
C GLN A 62 -22.43 -4.29 -9.20
N PHE A 63 -22.30 -5.53 -8.71
CA PHE A 63 -21.42 -6.51 -9.31
C PHE A 63 -21.98 -7.04 -10.64
N GLU A 64 -23.30 -7.24 -10.75
CA GLU A 64 -23.94 -7.66 -12.00
C GLU A 64 -23.70 -6.65 -13.13
N ASP A 65 -23.89 -5.35 -12.86
CA ASP A 65 -23.65 -4.28 -13.85
C ASP A 65 -22.18 -4.27 -14.31
N LEU A 66 -21.23 -4.37 -13.37
CA LEU A 66 -19.80 -4.45 -13.67
C LEU A 66 -19.46 -5.70 -14.50
N MET A 67 -20.05 -6.84 -14.16
CA MET A 67 -19.79 -8.11 -14.84
C MET A 67 -20.35 -8.13 -16.27
N GLN A 68 -21.47 -7.45 -16.52
CA GLN A 68 -22.00 -7.30 -17.86
C GLN A 68 -21.01 -6.55 -18.76
N LEU A 69 -20.46 -5.43 -18.28
CA LEU A 69 -19.44 -4.67 -18.99
C LEU A 69 -18.14 -5.47 -19.14
N PHE A 70 -17.66 -6.10 -18.07
CA PHE A 70 -16.48 -6.98 -18.12
C PHE A 70 -16.62 -8.06 -19.19
N SER A 71 -17.82 -8.61 -19.36
CA SER A 71 -18.05 -9.69 -20.33
C SER A 71 -17.78 -9.28 -21.78
N LEU A 72 -17.81 -7.98 -22.11
CA LEU A 72 -17.46 -7.42 -23.42
C LEU A 72 -15.95 -7.29 -23.61
N PHE A 73 -15.21 -7.12 -22.53
CA PHE A 73 -13.76 -6.88 -22.52
C PHE A 73 -12.96 -8.09 -22.00
N ASP A 74 -13.60 -9.26 -21.93
CA ASP A 74 -12.93 -10.51 -21.58
C ASP A 74 -11.80 -10.80 -22.59
N PRO A 75 -10.55 -11.03 -22.15
CA PRO A 75 -9.43 -11.30 -23.04
C PRO A 75 -9.62 -12.51 -23.96
N VAL A 76 -10.52 -13.44 -23.64
CA VAL A 76 -10.73 -14.65 -24.45
C VAL A 76 -11.85 -14.48 -25.48
N HIS A 77 -13.01 -13.95 -25.09
CA HIS A 77 -14.21 -13.90 -25.94
C HIS A 77 -14.71 -12.47 -26.23
N GLY A 78 -14.03 -11.44 -25.74
CA GLY A 78 -14.50 -10.06 -25.83
C GLY A 78 -14.60 -9.57 -27.28
N THR A 79 -13.59 -9.87 -28.10
CA THR A 79 -13.57 -9.45 -29.52
C THR A 79 -14.76 -10.02 -30.30
N GLU A 80 -15.08 -11.29 -30.13
CA GLU A 80 -16.22 -11.93 -30.80
C GLU A 80 -17.56 -11.31 -30.38
N LYS A 81 -17.72 -10.95 -29.10
CA LYS A 81 -18.93 -10.30 -28.58
C LYS A 81 -19.08 -8.87 -29.09
N LEU A 82 -17.99 -8.12 -29.16
CA LEU A 82 -17.99 -6.77 -29.71
C LEU A 82 -18.36 -6.79 -31.20
N GLU A 83 -17.83 -7.75 -31.96
CA GLU A 83 -18.20 -7.96 -33.37
C GLU A 83 -19.68 -8.33 -33.53
N GLN A 84 -20.21 -9.21 -32.68
CA GLN A 84 -21.64 -9.58 -32.69
C GLN A 84 -22.57 -8.40 -32.44
N GLN A 85 -22.15 -7.44 -31.61
CA GLN A 85 -22.96 -6.28 -31.27
C GLN A 85 -22.86 -5.13 -32.29
N ASN A 86 -21.95 -5.22 -33.27
CA ASN A 86 -21.73 -4.20 -34.31
C ASN A 86 -21.55 -2.77 -33.73
N LEU A 87 -20.85 -2.66 -32.60
CA LEU A 87 -20.59 -1.39 -31.94
C LEU A 87 -19.56 -0.57 -32.74
N THR A 88 -19.76 0.75 -32.75
CA THR A 88 -18.78 1.68 -33.30
C THR A 88 -17.60 1.87 -32.34
N SER A 89 -16.45 2.31 -32.85
CA SER A 89 -15.26 2.56 -32.02
C SER A 89 -15.54 3.55 -30.88
N ASP A 90 -16.33 4.60 -31.15
CA ASP A 90 -16.66 5.62 -30.15
C ASP A 90 -17.57 5.07 -29.03
N GLU A 91 -18.47 4.14 -29.35
CA GLU A 91 -19.31 3.47 -28.36
C GLU A 91 -18.49 2.52 -27.48
N ILE A 92 -17.52 1.82 -28.06
CA ILE A 92 -16.60 0.95 -27.33
C ILE A 92 -15.80 1.78 -26.32
N ASP A 93 -15.23 2.91 -26.74
CA ASP A 93 -14.51 3.84 -25.86
C ASP A 93 -15.36 4.27 -24.65
N ILE A 94 -16.65 4.59 -24.88
CA ILE A 94 -17.57 4.97 -23.78
C ILE A 94 -17.79 3.80 -22.82
N LEU A 95 -17.96 2.58 -23.34
CA LEU A 95 -18.15 1.38 -22.51
C LEU A 95 -16.90 1.04 -21.70
N GLU A 96 -15.71 1.25 -22.26
CA GLU A 96 -14.44 1.06 -21.54
C GLU A 96 -14.30 2.06 -20.38
N GLN A 97 -14.60 3.35 -20.62
CA GLN A 97 -14.57 4.37 -19.56
C GLN A 97 -15.62 4.11 -18.47
N ASN A 98 -16.81 3.64 -18.85
CA ASN A 98 -17.84 3.23 -17.89
C ASN A 98 -17.38 2.03 -17.06
N PHE A 99 -16.74 1.04 -17.70
CA PHE A 99 -16.17 -0.11 -16.99
C PHE A 99 -15.14 0.32 -15.96
N LEU A 100 -14.19 1.19 -16.33
CA LEU A 100 -13.21 1.75 -15.39
C LEU A 100 -13.90 2.48 -14.25
N THR A 101 -14.89 3.33 -14.54
CA THR A 101 -15.62 4.06 -13.50
C THR A 101 -16.22 3.12 -12.46
N TYR A 102 -16.91 2.05 -12.87
CA TYR A 102 -17.46 1.08 -11.93
C TYR A 102 -16.38 0.28 -11.20
N LEU A 103 -15.32 -0.13 -11.89
CA LEU A 103 -14.21 -0.86 -11.29
C LEU A 103 -13.56 -0.03 -10.17
N PHE A 104 -13.20 1.22 -10.43
CA PHE A 104 -12.57 2.10 -9.45
C PHE A 104 -13.51 2.40 -8.27
N GLN A 105 -14.82 2.58 -8.51
CA GLN A 105 -15.80 2.71 -7.42
C GLN A 105 -15.88 1.45 -6.53
N VAL A 106 -15.78 0.26 -7.13
CA VAL A 106 -15.75 -1.01 -6.37
C VAL A 106 -14.47 -1.13 -5.56
N MET A 107 -13.33 -0.73 -6.15
CA MET A 107 -12.03 -0.72 -5.46
C MET A 107 -12.04 0.23 -4.27
N ASP A 108 -12.53 1.46 -4.46
CA ASP A 108 -12.65 2.48 -3.41
C ASP A 108 -13.57 2.02 -2.27
N LYS A 109 -14.79 1.55 -2.58
CA LYS A 109 -15.72 0.98 -1.58
C LYS A 109 -15.14 -0.22 -0.82
N SER A 110 -14.20 -0.92 -1.44
CA SER A 110 -13.52 -2.07 -0.84
C SER A 110 -12.26 -1.68 -0.04
N ASN A 111 -12.00 -0.38 0.14
CA ASN A 111 -10.83 0.21 0.79
C ASN A 111 -9.51 -0.16 0.10
N PHE A 112 -9.52 -0.28 -1.23
CA PHE A 112 -8.29 -0.31 -2.01
C PHE A 112 -7.92 1.12 -2.41
N LYS A 113 -6.63 1.44 -2.30
CA LYS A 113 -6.05 2.70 -2.78
C LYS A 113 -5.05 2.41 -3.89
N ILE A 114 -4.87 3.36 -4.79
CA ILE A 114 -3.79 3.31 -5.78
C ILE A 114 -2.47 3.45 -5.03
N ALA A 115 -1.49 2.62 -5.37
CA ALA A 115 -0.15 2.69 -4.78
C ALA A 115 0.61 3.89 -5.36
N THR A 116 1.26 4.66 -4.49
CA THR A 116 2.09 5.81 -4.88
C THR A 116 3.54 5.39 -5.15
N ASP A 117 4.30 6.24 -5.84
CA ASP A 117 5.72 5.97 -6.10
C ASP A 117 6.55 5.78 -4.83
N ASP A 118 6.25 6.56 -3.78
CA ASP A 118 6.90 6.43 -2.46
C ASP A 118 6.65 5.04 -1.84
N GLU A 119 5.41 4.54 -1.91
CA GLU A 119 5.04 3.22 -1.38
C GLU A 119 5.70 2.09 -2.17
N ILE A 120 5.84 2.27 -3.48
CA ILE A 120 6.50 1.33 -4.38
C ILE A 120 8.01 1.31 -4.12
N GLU A 121 8.65 2.46 -3.92
CA GLU A 121 10.06 2.54 -3.54
C GLU A 121 10.31 1.82 -2.20
N VAL A 122 9.43 2.04 -1.22
CA VAL A 122 9.47 1.33 0.06
C VAL A 122 9.37 -0.18 -0.16
N ALA A 123 8.44 -0.65 -1.01
CA ALA A 123 8.28 -2.07 -1.33
C ALA A 123 9.54 -2.65 -2.00
N HIS A 124 10.15 -1.94 -2.95
CA HIS A 124 11.42 -2.32 -3.60
C HIS A 124 12.62 -2.33 -2.65
N SER A 125 12.56 -1.60 -1.53
CA SER A 125 13.59 -1.66 -0.47
C SER A 125 13.40 -2.85 0.49
N GLY A 126 12.40 -3.71 0.25
CA GLY A 126 12.08 -4.88 1.06
C GLY A 126 13.18 -5.95 1.02
N GLN A 127 13.38 -6.66 2.13
CA GLN A 127 14.36 -7.77 2.20
C GLN A 127 13.85 -9.06 1.53
N TYR A 128 12.54 -9.17 1.29
CA TYR A 128 11.89 -10.35 0.76
C TYR A 128 11.24 -10.06 -0.59
N LEU A 129 12.05 -9.62 -1.56
CA LEU A 129 11.59 -9.47 -2.93
C LEU A 129 11.51 -10.84 -3.60
N LEU A 130 10.39 -11.09 -4.26
CA LEU A 130 10.19 -12.27 -5.08
C LEU A 130 10.97 -12.07 -6.39
N ASN A 131 12.20 -12.58 -6.44
CA ASN A 131 13.13 -12.38 -7.56
C ASN A 131 12.83 -13.29 -8.77
N LEU A 132 11.56 -13.43 -9.15
CA LEU A 132 11.24 -14.09 -10.41
C LEU A 132 11.53 -13.11 -11.56
N PRO A 133 12.15 -13.56 -12.67
CA PRO A 133 12.42 -12.73 -13.84
C PRO A 133 11.12 -12.55 -14.66
N ILE A 134 10.11 -11.95 -14.03
CA ILE A 134 8.85 -11.61 -14.67
C ILE A 134 8.90 -10.11 -14.95
N THR A 135 8.92 -9.75 -16.23
CA THR A 135 8.91 -8.36 -16.69
C THR A 135 7.67 -8.13 -17.52
N VAL A 136 7.00 -7.00 -17.28
CA VAL A 136 5.88 -6.56 -18.11
C VAL A 136 6.42 -6.01 -19.43
N ASP A 137 5.85 -6.48 -20.54
CA ASP A 137 6.17 -5.96 -21.88
C ASP A 137 5.38 -4.68 -22.13
N GLU A 138 5.98 -3.53 -21.79
CA GLU A 138 5.34 -2.21 -21.91
C GLU A 138 4.94 -1.84 -23.34
N SER A 139 5.52 -2.49 -24.36
CA SER A 139 5.21 -2.21 -25.76
C SER A 139 3.80 -2.67 -26.16
N LYS A 140 3.22 -3.60 -25.40
CA LYS A 140 1.90 -4.20 -25.66
C LYS A 140 0.76 -3.54 -24.88
N LEU A 141 1.09 -2.59 -24.00
CA LEU A 141 0.09 -1.93 -23.17
C LEU A 141 -0.47 -0.70 -23.89
N ASP A 142 -1.78 -0.54 -23.81
CA ASP A 142 -2.42 0.71 -24.21
C ASP A 142 -2.11 1.80 -23.16
N LYS A 143 -1.84 3.00 -23.66
CA LYS A 143 -1.57 4.20 -22.85
C LYS A 143 -2.71 5.20 -22.88
N LYS A 144 -3.70 5.01 -23.76
CA LYS A 144 -4.77 6.00 -23.97
C LYS A 144 -5.90 5.83 -22.96
N LEU A 145 -6.30 4.59 -22.68
CA LEU A 145 -7.46 4.28 -21.85
C LEU A 145 -7.37 4.91 -20.45
N LEU A 146 -6.30 4.62 -19.71
CA LEU A 146 -6.09 5.14 -18.35
C LEU A 146 -5.77 6.64 -18.35
N THR A 147 -5.00 7.12 -19.32
CA THR A 147 -4.71 8.56 -19.46
C THR A 147 -6.01 9.36 -19.61
N ARG A 148 -6.93 8.90 -20.47
CA ARG A 148 -8.24 9.56 -20.64
C ARG A 148 -9.07 9.50 -19.36
N TYR A 149 -9.08 8.36 -18.68
CA TYR A 149 -9.80 8.18 -17.42
C TYR A 149 -9.35 9.18 -16.35
N PHE A 150 -8.03 9.32 -16.14
CA PHE A 150 -7.47 10.23 -15.12
C PHE A 150 -7.54 11.71 -15.50
N VAL A 151 -7.67 12.05 -16.79
CA VAL A 151 -7.99 13.43 -17.21
C VAL A 151 -9.40 13.81 -16.78
N GLU A 152 -10.37 12.89 -16.90
CA GLU A 152 -11.76 13.12 -16.47
C GLU A 152 -11.92 12.98 -14.95
N HIS A 153 -11.08 12.17 -14.30
CA HIS A 153 -11.09 11.92 -12.86
C HIS A 153 -9.70 12.19 -12.25
N PRO A 154 -9.35 13.46 -12.00
CA PRO A 154 -8.06 13.81 -11.40
C PRO A 154 -7.88 13.14 -10.04
N CYS A 155 -6.74 12.46 -9.87
CA CYS A 155 -6.35 11.80 -8.63
C CYS A 155 -4.98 12.34 -8.20
N GLU A 156 -4.79 12.53 -6.89
CA GLU A 156 -3.52 12.97 -6.30
C GLU A 156 -2.53 11.80 -6.26
N ASP A 157 -1.24 12.09 -6.33
CA ASP A 157 -0.13 11.14 -6.13
C ASP A 157 -0.16 9.87 -7.01
N LEU A 158 -0.62 10.01 -8.26
CA LEU A 158 -0.56 8.93 -9.24
C LEU A 158 0.90 8.55 -9.56
N PRO A 159 1.22 7.25 -9.64
CA PRO A 159 2.56 6.80 -9.97
C PRO A 159 2.93 7.14 -11.43
N ASP A 160 4.22 7.27 -11.70
CA ASP A 160 4.76 7.63 -13.03
C ASP A 160 4.28 6.72 -14.18
N PHE A 161 3.88 5.48 -13.88
CA PHE A 161 3.41 4.48 -14.85
C PHE A 161 1.89 4.31 -14.89
N ALA A 162 1.12 5.19 -14.24
CA ALA A 162 -0.34 5.13 -14.16
C ALA A 162 -1.04 5.20 -15.54
N ASP A 163 -0.33 5.67 -16.58
CA ASP A 163 -0.80 5.66 -17.97
C ASP A 163 -0.93 4.25 -18.55
N LYS A 164 -0.18 3.28 -18.02
CA LYS A 164 -0.10 1.90 -18.54
C LYS A 164 -0.87 0.90 -17.68
N TYR A 165 -0.69 0.96 -16.37
CA TYR A 165 -1.35 0.06 -15.43
C TYR A 165 -1.45 0.70 -14.05
N VAL A 166 -2.39 0.20 -13.25
CA VAL A 166 -2.65 0.71 -11.90
C VAL A 166 -2.45 -0.42 -10.92
N ILE A 167 -1.69 -0.16 -9.86
CA ILE A 167 -1.50 -1.08 -8.75
C ILE A 167 -2.39 -0.62 -7.60
N PHE A 168 -3.28 -1.51 -7.17
CA PHE A 168 -4.08 -1.27 -5.98
C PHE A 168 -3.46 -1.97 -4.77
N ARG A 169 -3.33 -1.24 -3.68
CA ARG A 169 -2.99 -1.77 -2.36
C ARG A 169 -4.18 -1.71 -1.42
N ARG A 170 -4.18 -2.56 -0.39
CA ARG A 170 -5.18 -2.56 0.68
C ARG A 170 -4.51 -2.83 2.00
N GLY A 171 -4.65 -1.90 2.94
CA GLY A 171 -3.97 -1.97 4.22
C GLY A 171 -2.48 -1.66 4.09
N ILE A 172 -1.94 -1.01 5.11
CA ILE A 172 -0.51 -1.05 5.36
C ILE A 172 -0.29 -1.69 6.73
N GLY A 173 0.38 -2.83 6.72
CA GLY A 173 0.67 -3.63 7.91
C GLY A 173 2.14 -3.56 8.28
N ILE A 174 2.43 -3.67 9.57
CA ILE A 174 3.80 -3.92 10.02
C ILE A 174 4.07 -5.41 9.84
N ASP A 175 4.91 -5.76 8.86
CA ASP A 175 5.42 -7.13 8.75
C ASP A 175 6.29 -7.44 9.98
N ARG A 176 5.83 -8.39 10.81
CA ARG A 176 6.55 -8.86 11.98
C ARG A 176 6.97 -10.30 11.74
N THR A 177 8.22 -10.51 11.36
CA THR A 177 8.80 -11.85 11.32
C THR A 177 9.38 -12.18 12.70
N THR A 178 8.81 -13.20 13.36
CA THR A 178 9.38 -13.76 14.59
C THR A 178 10.19 -15.00 14.24
N ASN A 179 11.42 -14.80 13.74
CA ASN A 179 12.39 -15.88 13.59
C ASN A 179 13.47 -15.79 14.67
N TYR A 180 14.10 -16.93 14.98
CA TYR A 180 15.32 -16.96 15.79
C TYR A 180 16.47 -16.38 14.96
N PHE A 181 16.55 -15.06 14.89
CA PHE A 181 17.67 -14.31 14.29
C PHE A 181 18.94 -14.43 15.14
N PHE A 182 19.32 -15.65 15.50
CA PHE A 182 20.47 -15.91 16.37
C PHE A 182 21.76 -15.55 15.65
N MET A 183 21.89 -15.93 14.37
CA MET A 183 23.07 -15.62 13.57
C MET A 183 23.23 -14.12 13.33
N GLU A 184 22.16 -13.40 13.01
CA GLU A 184 22.21 -11.95 12.80
C GLU A 184 22.54 -11.19 14.10
N LYS A 185 22.04 -11.70 15.25
CA LYS A 185 22.43 -11.17 16.56
C LYS A 185 23.91 -11.43 16.87
N VAL A 186 24.42 -12.61 16.55
CA VAL A 186 25.83 -12.97 16.73
C VAL A 186 26.73 -12.14 15.81
N ASP A 187 26.41 -12.04 14.52
CA ASP A 187 27.16 -11.23 13.56
C ASP A 187 27.18 -9.75 13.95
N MET A 188 26.05 -9.22 14.46
CA MET A 188 25.99 -7.86 14.98
C MET A 188 26.88 -7.68 16.23
N LEU A 189 26.88 -8.64 17.16
CA LEU A 189 27.77 -8.61 18.33
C LEU A 189 29.25 -8.68 17.91
N ILE A 190 29.59 -9.55 16.97
CA ILE A 190 30.93 -9.70 16.39
C ILE A 190 31.36 -8.39 15.74
N ALA A 191 30.54 -7.79 14.89
CA ALA A 191 30.84 -6.52 14.22
C ALA A 191 31.08 -5.38 15.23
N ARG A 192 30.28 -5.32 16.32
CA ARG A 192 30.48 -4.32 17.39
C ARG A 192 31.75 -4.57 18.20
N LEU A 193 32.07 -5.83 18.51
CA LEU A 193 33.31 -6.22 19.16
C LEU A 193 34.52 -5.84 18.31
N TRP A 194 34.50 -6.15 17.01
CA TRP A 194 35.56 -5.75 16.09
C TRP A 194 35.68 -4.24 15.96
N ALA A 195 34.57 -3.50 15.83
CA ALA A 195 34.60 -2.04 15.80
C ALA A 195 35.18 -1.44 17.10
N SER A 196 34.80 -1.98 18.26
CA SER A 196 35.35 -1.57 19.56
C SER A 196 36.84 -1.88 19.68
N LEU A 197 37.26 -3.06 19.22
CA LEU A 197 38.65 -3.52 19.25
C LEU A 197 39.53 -2.72 18.28
N LEU A 198 39.02 -2.41 17.08
CA LEU A 198 39.68 -1.55 16.09
C LEU A 198 39.79 -0.09 16.58
N ARG A 199 38.77 0.43 17.27
CA ARG A 199 38.82 1.76 17.91
C ARG A 199 39.83 1.80 19.04
N LYS A 200 39.86 0.78 19.91
CA LYS A 200 40.83 0.69 21.03
C LYS A 200 42.26 0.51 20.55
N THR A 201 42.48 -0.24 19.47
CA THR A 201 43.81 -0.49 18.91
C THR A 201 44.28 0.60 17.95
N ARG A 202 43.47 1.63 17.68
CA ARG A 202 43.74 2.73 16.71
C ARG A 202 44.09 2.25 15.29
N LEU A 203 43.78 0.99 14.96
CA LEU A 203 44.08 0.37 13.67
C LEU A 203 43.18 0.89 12.52
N GLU A 204 42.08 1.58 12.84
CA GLU A 204 41.25 2.29 11.85
C GLU A 204 42.07 3.24 10.96
N ARG A 205 43.20 3.76 11.48
CA ARG A 205 44.10 4.67 10.75
C ARG A 205 45.01 3.96 9.73
N VAL A 206 45.16 2.63 9.82
CA VAL A 206 46.01 1.84 8.91
C VAL A 206 45.19 1.24 7.75
N LEU A 207 43.89 1.02 7.94
CA LEU A 207 43.01 0.37 6.95
C LEU A 207 42.10 1.32 6.15
N SER A 208 42.16 2.64 6.38
CA SER A 208 41.32 3.65 5.69
C SER A 208 42.08 4.56 4.70
N SER A 209 43.24 4.11 4.19
CA SER A 209 43.95 4.82 3.13
C SER A 209 43.39 4.48 1.74
N LYS A 210 42.69 5.46 1.13
CA LYS A 210 42.10 5.54 -0.24
C LYS A 210 40.72 4.88 -0.36
N SER A 211 39.66 5.61 -0.69
CA SER A 211 39.52 6.42 -1.91
C SER A 211 38.76 7.74 -1.71
N ASN A 212 39.40 8.83 -2.15
CA ASN A 212 38.72 10.08 -2.50
C ASN A 212 38.03 9.93 -3.85
N ALA A 213 36.80 10.42 -3.99
CA ALA A 213 36.34 11.31 -5.08
C ALA A 213 34.81 11.26 -5.30
N ARG A 214 34.06 12.28 -4.86
CA ARG A 214 33.52 13.36 -5.74
C ARG A 214 32.44 14.16 -5.01
N ARG A 215 32.55 15.48 -5.19
CA ARG A 215 31.66 16.57 -4.76
C ARG A 215 30.37 16.64 -5.57
N LYS A 216 29.37 17.30 -4.95
CA LYS A 216 28.32 18.22 -5.46
C LYS A 216 26.92 17.73 -5.03
N LYS A 217 25.96 18.56 -4.60
CA LYS A 217 25.79 20.01 -4.48
C LYS A 217 24.60 20.23 -3.52
N ASP A 218 24.66 21.20 -2.62
CA ASP A 218 23.49 21.65 -1.83
C ASP A 218 22.39 22.21 -2.74
N PRO A 219 21.11 22.15 -2.30
CA PRO A 219 20.53 23.40 -1.80
C PRO A 219 19.66 23.28 -0.54
N LYS A 220 19.88 24.29 0.31
CA LYS A 220 18.94 25.11 1.10
C LYS A 220 17.96 24.43 2.07
N LYS A 221 18.26 24.73 3.34
CA LYS A 221 17.36 24.87 4.48
C LYS A 221 16.12 25.69 4.13
N ASP A 222 14.97 25.24 4.58
CA ASP A 222 14.03 26.06 5.35
C ASP A 222 13.52 25.19 6.51
N ASP A 223 13.96 25.54 7.72
CA ASP A 223 13.34 25.10 8.98
C ASP A 223 12.33 26.19 9.33
N GLU A 224 11.03 25.88 9.29
CA GLU A 224 10.05 26.56 10.14
C GLU A 224 9.18 25.53 10.84
N PHE A 225 9.31 25.55 12.18
CA PHE A 225 8.39 24.92 13.11
C PHE A 225 6.97 25.45 12.88
N ILE A 226 6.00 24.55 12.68
CA ILE A 226 4.61 24.83 13.02
C ILE A 226 4.10 23.73 13.96
N SER A 227 3.62 24.23 15.08
CA SER A 227 2.95 23.60 16.20
C SER A 227 1.67 22.88 15.81
N GLU A 228 1.37 21.83 16.57
CA GLU A 228 0.04 21.39 17.02
C GLU A 228 -1.15 21.85 16.17
N THR A 229 -1.71 20.94 15.37
CA THR A 229 -3.04 20.29 15.55
C THR A 229 -3.38 19.59 14.22
N GLU A 230 -4.08 18.46 14.30
CA GLU A 230 -4.77 17.75 13.20
C GLU A 230 -4.10 16.48 12.63
N GLN A 231 -4.80 15.37 12.90
CA GLN A 231 -4.70 14.01 12.34
C GLN A 231 -3.46 13.18 12.72
N ASP A 232 -3.68 12.26 13.66
CA ASP A 232 -2.77 11.20 14.14
C ASP A 232 -2.28 10.29 12.98
N ASP A 233 -1.25 10.75 12.28
CA ASP A 233 -0.45 9.93 11.37
C ASP A 233 0.47 8.99 12.16
N LEU A 234 0.46 7.70 11.80
CA LEU A 234 1.26 6.70 12.49
C LEU A 234 2.65 6.62 11.85
N TYR A 235 3.60 7.36 12.42
CA TYR A 235 4.99 7.33 11.98
C TYR A 235 5.70 6.07 12.51
N VAL A 236 6.14 5.17 11.62
CA VAL A 236 6.91 3.99 12.00
C VAL A 236 8.37 4.18 11.59
N GLU A 237 9.24 4.23 12.60
CA GLU A 237 10.69 4.25 12.39
C GLU A 237 11.20 2.85 12.05
N ARG A 238 11.87 2.70 10.89
CA ARG A 238 12.49 1.44 10.50
C ARG A 238 13.79 1.24 11.29
N ILE A 239 13.71 0.47 12.36
CA ILE A 239 14.90 0.10 13.15
C ILE A 239 15.67 -0.99 12.39
N ARG A 240 16.68 -0.58 11.62
CA ARG A 240 17.68 -1.53 11.10
C ARG A 240 18.49 -2.09 12.28
N LEU A 241 18.75 -3.39 12.34
CA LEU A 241 19.58 -4.05 13.38
C LEU A 241 20.91 -3.33 13.64
N GLN A 242 21.51 -2.78 12.58
CA GLN A 242 22.75 -2.00 12.61
C GLN A 242 22.65 -0.70 13.46
N ASN A 243 21.44 -0.17 13.64
CA ASN A 243 21.16 1.09 14.32
C ASN A 243 20.46 0.90 15.67
N MET A 244 20.22 -0.33 16.11
CA MET A 244 19.51 -0.63 17.35
C MET A 244 20.39 -0.37 18.58
N GLU A 245 19.96 0.48 19.51
CA GLU A 245 20.63 0.63 20.81
C GLU A 245 20.36 -0.64 21.66
N LEU A 246 21.42 -1.32 22.10
CA LEU A 246 21.30 -2.45 23.04
C LEU A 246 21.61 -1.89 24.42
N ARG A 247 20.65 -1.99 25.34
CA ARG A 247 20.87 -1.73 26.77
C ARG A 247 21.58 -2.89 27.44
#